data_AF-A0A1A2P4S2-F1
#
_entry.id   AF-A0A1A2P4S2-F1
#
_cell.length_a   1.000
_cell.length_b   1.000
_cell.length_c   1.000
_cell.angle_alpha   90.00
_cell.angle_beta   90.00
_cell.angle_gamma   90.00
#
_symmetry.space_group_name_H-M   'P 1'
#
loop_
_entity.id
_entity.type
_entity.pdbx_description
1 polymer ?
#
loop_
_entity_poly.entity_id
_entity_poly.type
_entity_poly.pdbx_seq_one_letter_code
_entity_poly.pdbx_strand_id
1 'polypeptide(L)'
;MTVLTSPKTYTGLAAFHAVDAVACAVQVAPIKKILDDLEVPDNLRRILPVVKAAAAVGLLSVTWFPALARLTTAMLTLYFALAVGAHVRAHDKPVNVLPAASFLATFAVMTVKGPSRR
;
A
#
# COMPACT_ATOMS: atom_id res chain seq x y z
N MET A 1 23.01 -5.86 2.30
CA MET A 1 21.56 -5.52 2.38
C MET A 1 21.27 -4.39 1.42
N THR A 2 20.17 -4.43 0.67
CA THR A 2 19.73 -3.26 -0.12
C THR A 2 18.68 -2.49 0.68
N VAL A 3 18.41 -1.23 0.31
CA VAL A 3 17.37 -0.43 0.97
C VAL A 3 16.03 -1.18 1.02
N LEU A 4 15.62 -1.82 -0.08
CA LEU A 4 14.34 -2.53 -0.17
C LEU A 4 14.26 -3.88 0.57
N THR A 5 15.40 -4.44 0.98
CA THR A 5 15.41 -5.69 1.76
C THR A 5 15.61 -5.45 3.27
N SER A 6 15.89 -4.20 3.66
CA SER A 6 16.15 -3.83 5.06
C SER A 6 14.87 -3.81 5.90
N PRO A 7 14.87 -4.42 7.11
CA PRO A 7 13.75 -4.32 8.05
C PRO A 7 13.32 -2.87 8.35
N LYS A 8 14.27 -1.91 8.34
CA LYS A 8 13.96 -0.49 8.55
C LYS A 8 13.00 0.06 7.49
N THR A 9 13.13 -0.38 6.24
CA THR A 9 12.25 0.04 5.15
C THR A 9 10.85 -0.52 5.33
N TYR A 10 10.73 -1.78 5.76
CA TYR A 10 9.43 -2.37 6.10
C TYR A 10 8.76 -1.63 7.26
N THR A 11 9.51 -1.29 8.32
CA THR A 11 8.99 -0.48 9.44
C THR A 11 8.57 0.92 9.00
N GLY A 12 9.35 1.58 8.14
CA GLY A 12 8.99 2.89 7.60
C GLY A 12 7.70 2.85 6.76
N LEU A 13 7.57 1.85 5.89
CA LEU A 13 6.35 1.63 5.11
C LEU A 13 5.16 1.21 5.99
N ALA A 14 5.40 0.46 7.08
CA ALA A 14 4.36 0.14 8.05
C ALA A 14 3.81 1.40 8.73
N ALA A 15 4.70 2.32 9.15
CA ALA A 15 4.29 3.60 9.72
C ALA A 15 3.51 4.45 8.71
N PHE A 16 3.97 4.50 7.45
CA PHE A 16 3.26 5.16 6.36
C PHE A 16 1.83 4.60 6.19
N HIS A 17 1.68 3.28 6.10
CA HIS A 17 0.37 2.64 5.97
C HIS A 17 -0.53 2.84 7.19
N ALA A 18 0.03 2.94 8.40
CA ALA A 18 -0.74 3.26 9.60
C ALA A 18 -1.29 4.69 9.56
N VAL A 19 -0.47 5.67 9.18
CA VAL A 19 -0.91 7.06 8.99
C VAL A 19 -1.95 7.15 7.88
N ASP A 20 -1.71 6.50 6.75
CA ASP A 20 -2.62 6.46 5.61
C ASP A 20 -3.96 5.77 5.95
N ALA A 21 -3.95 4.74 6.80
CA ALA A 21 -5.17 4.10 7.31
C ALA A 21 -6.02 5.10 8.11
N VAL A 22 -5.41 5.86 9.01
CA VAL A 22 -6.10 6.89 9.81
C VAL A 22 -6.63 8.00 8.90
N ALA A 23 -5.79 8.52 8.00
CA ALA A 23 -6.18 9.56 7.06
C ALA A 23 -7.35 9.12 6.16
N CYS A 24 -7.36 7.85 5.73
CA CYS A 24 -8.44 7.25 4.96
C CYS A 24 -9.71 7.05 5.80
N ALA A 25 -9.59 6.65 7.07
CA ALA A 25 -10.73 6.49 7.99
C ALA A 25 -11.44 7.81 8.26
N VAL A 26 -10.69 8.90 8.46
CA VAL A 26 -11.25 10.24 8.70
C VAL A 26 -11.59 10.99 7.41
N GLN A 27 -11.38 10.38 6.24
CA GLN A 27 -11.72 10.94 4.92
C GLN A 27 -11.12 12.34 4.69
N VAL A 28 -9.81 12.51 4.92
CA VAL A 28 -9.13 13.78 4.63
C VAL A 28 -9.36 14.21 3.19
N ALA A 29 -9.48 15.52 2.94
CA ALA A 29 -9.96 16.06 1.66
C ALA A 29 -9.25 15.49 0.41
N PRO A 30 -7.91 15.33 0.37
CA PRO A 30 -7.24 14.74 -0.79
C PRO A 30 -7.62 13.27 -1.03
N ILE A 31 -7.74 12.47 0.03
CA ILE A 31 -8.11 11.05 -0.08
C ILE A 31 -9.56 10.93 -0.52
N LYS A 32 -10.46 11.67 0.13
CA LYS A 32 -11.88 11.66 -0.23
C LYS A 32 -12.08 12.03 -1.70
N LYS A 33 -11.40 13.08 -2.17
CA LYS A 33 -11.46 13.51 -3.57
C LYS A 33 -11.01 12.40 -4.53
N ILE A 34 -9.89 11.73 -4.26
CA ILE A 34 -9.43 10.63 -5.11
C ILE A 34 -10.46 9.49 -5.12
N LEU A 35 -11.03 9.13 -3.97
CA LEU A 35 -12.05 8.07 -3.90
C LEU A 35 -13.34 8.45 -4.65
N ASP A 36 -13.70 9.73 -4.64
CA ASP A 36 -14.82 10.29 -5.43
C ASP A 36 -14.52 10.25 -6.92
N ASP A 37 -13.35 10.75 -7.35
CA ASP A 37 -12.94 10.79 -8.75
C ASP A 37 -12.80 9.36 -9.35
N LEU A 38 -12.45 8.36 -8.52
CA LEU A 38 -12.37 6.95 -8.91
C LEU A 38 -13.70 6.18 -8.81
N GLU A 39 -14.77 6.85 -8.38
CA GLU A 39 -16.10 6.29 -8.18
C GLU A 39 -16.10 5.06 -7.26
N VAL A 40 -15.30 5.10 -6.20
CA VAL A 40 -15.17 3.98 -5.27
C VAL A 40 -16.47 3.83 -4.47
N PRO A 41 -17.12 2.65 -4.45
CA PRO A 41 -18.33 2.42 -3.68
C PRO A 41 -18.12 2.59 -2.16
N ASP A 42 -19.11 3.13 -1.45
CA ASP A 42 -19.02 3.42 -0.01
C ASP A 42 -18.67 2.22 0.86
N ASN A 43 -19.17 1.03 0.50
CA ASN A 43 -18.83 -0.20 1.22
C ASN A 43 -17.32 -0.49 1.11
N LEU A 44 -16.70 -0.23 -0.04
CA LEU A 44 -15.27 -0.42 -0.22
C LEU A 44 -14.47 0.67 0.52
N ARG A 45 -14.96 1.92 0.51
CA ARG A 45 -14.33 3.03 1.26
C ARG A 45 -14.19 2.74 2.75
N ARG A 46 -15.16 2.05 3.36
CA ARG A 46 -15.11 1.64 4.78
C ARG A 46 -14.10 0.51 5.04
N ILE A 47 -13.79 -0.30 4.02
CA ILE A 47 -12.86 -1.42 4.11
C ILE A 47 -11.40 -0.96 3.89
N LEU A 48 -11.18 0.08 3.09
CA LEU A 48 -9.83 0.59 2.76
C LEU A 48 -8.96 0.91 4.00
N PRO A 49 -9.46 1.58 5.05
CA PRO A 49 -8.68 1.80 6.27
C PRO A 49 -8.25 0.50 6.94
N VAL A 50 -9.12 -0.51 6.96
CA VAL A 50 -8.84 -1.82 7.57
C VAL A 50 -7.75 -2.54 6.78
N VAL A 51 -7.83 -2.52 5.45
CA VAL A 51 -6.80 -3.11 4.57
C VAL A 51 -5.45 -2.44 4.78
N LYS A 52 -5.41 -1.11 4.90
CA LYS A 52 -4.18 -0.34 5.16
C LYS A 52 -3.61 -0.63 6.55
N ALA A 53 -4.46 -0.74 7.57
CA ALA A 53 -4.04 -1.13 8.91
C ALA A 53 -3.46 -2.55 8.94
N ALA A 54 -4.11 -3.51 8.26
CA ALA A 54 -3.60 -4.88 8.12
C ALA A 54 -2.24 -4.91 7.41
N ALA A 55 -2.07 -4.10 6.37
CA ALA A 55 -0.77 -3.93 5.70
C ALA A 55 0.30 -3.38 6.65
N ALA A 56 -0.03 -2.39 7.48
CA ALA A 56 0.90 -1.85 8.47
C ALA A 56 1.36 -2.95 9.46
N VAL A 57 0.44 -3.75 10.00
CA VAL A 57 0.78 -4.85 10.91
C VAL A 57 1.63 -5.91 10.20
N GLY A 58 1.24 -6.30 8.98
CA GLY A 58 1.96 -7.30 8.20
C GLY A 58 3.40 -6.88 7.88
N LEU A 59 3.61 -5.61 7.50
CA LEU A 59 4.95 -5.06 7.26
C LEU A 59 5.77 -4.92 8.55
N LEU A 60 5.15 -4.47 9.65
CA LEU A 60 5.82 -4.34 10.96
C LEU A 60 6.29 -5.69 11.50
N SER A 61 5.62 -6.79 11.10
CA SER A 61 5.97 -8.14 11.51
C SER A 61 7.33 -8.64 11.00
N VAL A 62 8.01 -7.88 10.12
CA VAL A 62 9.24 -8.30 9.40
C VAL A 62 10.33 -8.91 10.28
N THR A 63 10.48 -8.47 11.53
CA THR A 63 11.52 -8.97 12.46
C THR A 63 11.17 -10.31 13.10
N TRP A 64 9.88 -10.64 13.23
CA TRP A 64 9.41 -11.88 13.86
C TRP A 64 8.92 -12.90 12.84
N PHE A 65 8.23 -12.44 11.79
CA PHE A 65 7.64 -13.27 10.76
C PHE A 65 7.99 -12.74 9.35
N PRO A 66 9.24 -12.92 8.87
CA PRO A 66 9.68 -12.41 7.58
C PRO A 66 8.84 -12.90 6.39
N ALA A 67 8.29 -14.12 6.50
CA ALA A 67 7.38 -14.68 5.49
C ALA A 67 6.04 -13.92 5.42
N LEU A 68 5.49 -13.50 6.57
CA LEU A 68 4.27 -12.70 6.63
C LEU A 68 4.48 -11.31 6.04
N ALA A 69 5.62 -10.68 6.33
CA ALA A 69 5.97 -9.41 5.72
C ALA A 69 6.09 -9.52 4.19
N ARG A 70 6.68 -10.61 3.67
CA ARG A 70 6.75 -10.87 2.22
C ARG A 70 5.38 -11.16 1.60
N LEU A 71 4.51 -11.89 2.29
CA LEU A 71 3.13 -12.09 1.86
C LEU A 71 2.39 -10.76 1.80
N THR A 72 2.61 -9.88 2.79
CA THR A 72 2.01 -8.55 2.84
C THR A 72 2.47 -7.69 1.67
N THR A 73 3.76 -7.71 1.30
CA THR A 73 4.22 -7.00 0.09
C THR A 73 3.56 -7.56 -1.17
N ALA A 74 3.32 -8.87 -1.25
CA ALA A 74 2.64 -9.48 -2.41
C ALA A 74 1.18 -9.01 -2.52
N MET A 75 0.47 -8.95 -1.39
CA MET A 75 -0.89 -8.42 -1.33
C MET A 75 -0.94 -6.92 -1.66
N LEU A 76 0.06 -6.15 -1.20
CA LEU A 76 0.21 -4.75 -1.56
C LEU A 76 0.50 -4.56 -3.05
N THR A 77 1.30 -5.43 -3.67
CA THR A 77 1.48 -5.45 -5.13
C THR A 77 0.14 -5.64 -5.84
N LEU A 78 -0.67 -6.61 -5.43
CA LEU A 78 -2.00 -6.82 -6.00
C LEU A 78 -2.90 -5.58 -5.77
N TYR A 79 -2.92 -5.04 -4.56
CA TYR A 79 -3.69 -3.84 -4.21
C TYR A 79 -3.32 -2.65 -5.11
N PHE A 80 -2.03 -2.36 -5.28
CA PHE A 80 -1.60 -1.22 -6.09
C PHE A 80 -1.76 -1.48 -7.60
N ALA A 81 -1.73 -2.73 -8.05
CA ALA A 81 -2.12 -3.07 -9.42
C ALA A 81 -3.60 -2.77 -9.68
N LEU A 82 -4.48 -3.13 -8.73
CA LEU A 82 -5.91 -2.76 -8.79
C LEU A 82 -6.10 -1.24 -8.72
N ALA A 83 -5.33 -0.55 -7.89
CA ALA A 83 -5.37 0.92 -7.81
C ALA A 83 -5.00 1.57 -9.15
N VAL A 84 -3.88 1.15 -9.77
CA VAL A 84 -3.49 1.62 -11.11
C VAL A 84 -4.59 1.31 -12.13
N GLY A 85 -5.18 0.12 -12.10
CA GLY A 85 -6.31 -0.24 -12.94
C GLY A 85 -7.53 0.68 -12.75
N ALA A 86 -7.84 1.06 -11.51
CA ALA A 86 -8.93 2.00 -11.21
C ALA A 86 -8.64 3.39 -11.78
N HIS A 87 -7.42 3.90 -11.63
CA HIS A 87 -7.02 5.18 -12.22
C HIS A 87 -7.09 5.16 -13.75
N VAL A 88 -6.62 4.08 -14.39
CA VAL A 88 -6.70 3.91 -15.85
C VAL A 88 -8.15 3.85 -16.32
N ARG A 89 -9.00 3.10 -15.62
CA ARG A 89 -10.45 3.00 -15.91
C ARG A 89 -11.14 4.35 -15.80
N ALA A 90 -10.77 5.17 -14.81
CA ALA A 90 -11.33 6.49 -14.60
C ALA A 90 -10.73 7.56 -15.52
N HIS A 91 -9.84 7.19 -16.46
CA HIS A 91 -9.10 8.12 -17.32
C HIS A 91 -8.40 9.24 -16.52
N ASP A 92 -7.86 8.87 -15.35
CA ASP A 92 -7.24 9.83 -14.45
C ASP A 92 -5.93 10.39 -15.01
N LYS A 93 -5.52 11.57 -14.53
CA LYS A 93 -4.31 12.24 -15.00
C LYS A 93 -3.07 11.40 -14.66
N PRO A 94 -2.05 11.34 -15.53
CA PRO A 94 -0.83 10.58 -15.27
C PRO A 94 -0.15 10.90 -13.93
N VAL A 95 -0.23 12.18 -13.52
CA VAL A 95 0.31 12.65 -12.23
C VAL A 95 -0.38 12.03 -11.01
N ASN A 96 -1.65 11.66 -11.14
CA ASN A 96 -2.42 11.01 -10.07
C ASN A 96 -2.17 9.49 -10.03
N VAL A 97 -1.79 8.89 -11.16
CA VAL A 97 -1.44 7.46 -11.26
C VAL A 97 -0.02 7.20 -10.73
N LEU A 98 0.87 8.20 -10.83
CA LEU A 98 2.29 8.07 -10.51
C LEU A 98 2.56 7.52 -9.08
N PRO A 99 1.88 7.99 -8.01
CA PRO A 99 2.03 7.40 -6.69
C PRO A 99 1.67 5.92 -6.66
N ALA A 100 0.52 5.54 -7.22
CA ALA A 100 0.06 4.14 -7.24
C ALA A 100 1.03 3.24 -8.01
N ALA A 101 1.53 3.71 -9.16
CA ALA A 101 2.51 2.99 -9.97
C ALA A 101 3.87 2.84 -9.25
N SER A 102 4.33 3.88 -8.54
CA SER A 102 5.59 3.84 -7.79
C SER A 102 5.52 2.86 -6.61
N PHE A 103 4.41 2.83 -5.88
CA PHE A 103 4.18 1.85 -4.82
C PHE A 103 4.04 0.43 -5.38
N LEU A 104 3.34 0.25 -6.50
CA LEU A 104 3.26 -1.03 -7.20
C LEU A 104 4.66 -1.58 -7.50
N ALA A 105 5.51 -0.78 -8.15
CA ALA A 105 6.87 -1.17 -8.48
C ALA A 105 7.69 -1.50 -7.23
N THR A 106 7.59 -0.66 -6.19
CA THR A 106 8.29 -0.84 -4.92
C THR A 106 7.92 -2.17 -4.26
N PHE A 107 6.63 -2.43 -4.07
CA PHE A 107 6.16 -3.66 -3.43
C PHE A 107 6.40 -4.91 -4.29
N ALA A 108 6.34 -4.79 -5.63
CA ALA A 108 6.69 -5.90 -6.52
C ALA A 108 8.15 -6.32 -6.33
N VAL A 109 9.08 -5.35 -6.31
CA VAL A 109 10.51 -5.63 -6.07
C VAL A 109 10.72 -6.22 -4.67
N MET A 110 10.06 -5.68 -3.64
CA MET A 110 10.15 -6.20 -2.28
C MET A 110 9.59 -7.63 -2.17
N THR A 111 8.53 -7.95 -2.91
CA THR A 111 7.95 -9.31 -2.95
C THR A 111 8.90 -10.31 -3.59
N VAL A 112 9.55 -9.95 -4.70
CA VAL A 112 10.51 -10.81 -5.38
C VAL A 112 11.73 -11.05 -4.49
N LYS A 113 12.31 -9.99 -3.92
CA LYS A 113 13.56 -10.07 -3.14
C LYS A 113 13.35 -10.61 -1.72
N GLY A 114 12.21 -10.30 -1.10
CA GLY A 114 11.93 -10.57 0.30
C GLY A 114 12.79 -9.76 1.30
N PRO A 115 12.46 -9.79 2.59
CA PRO A 115 13.28 -9.19 3.63
C PRO A 115 14.58 -9.98 3.83
N SER A 116 15.68 -9.28 4.11
CA SER A 116 16.94 -9.94 4.48
C SER A 116 16.80 -10.61 5.84
N ARG A 117 17.18 -11.89 5.93
CA ARG A 117 17.27 -12.60 7.21
C ARG A 117 18.47 -12.06 7.99
N ARG A 118 18.27 -11.79 9.28
CA ARG A 118 19.37 -11.53 10.21
C ARG A 118 20.16 -12.80 10.45
#